data_AF-A0A1I1BKN1-F1
#
_entry.id   AF-A0A1I1BKN1-F1
#
_cell.length_a   1.000
_cell.length_b   1.000
_cell.length_c   1.000
_cell.angle_alpha   90.00
_cell.angle_beta   90.00
_cell.angle_gamma   90.00
#
_symmetry.space_group_name_H-M   'P 1'
#
loop_
_entity.id
_entity.type
_entity.pdbx_description
1 polymer ?
#
loop_
_entity_poly.entity_id
_entity_poly.type
_entity_poly.pdbx_seq_one_letter_code
_entity_poly.pdbx_strand_id
1 'polypeptide(L)'
;MALAIFLLAGTVLSVNHGRNYSRLVEWLGLDEYLIMVQPPASVAPKRTRRLGPTAAFPARLVAKHAEELVRLIRSPSQAAYDRCRQLGVGGDAAPSFQASGNEWECILSQELGSTPEPAVLFVQARGLSPDSFRSFRIKLSLLDPSQDDNLLRLALDSIDRFGLALSPDSRRYIEERIAARRNFSSLLENYRIVFERERDDEKRFNLLIVPLSSSTTCMSPRPKSEGMLMRATIVSARLGCLSFPDKTSGQAIQPD
;
A
#
# COMPACT_ATOMS: atom_id res chain seq x y z
N MET A 1 57.53 -14.14 37.57
CA MET A 1 57.95 -14.64 36.25
C MET A 1 57.18 -15.87 35.77
N ALA A 2 56.90 -16.87 36.61
CA ALA A 2 56.16 -18.08 36.20
C ALA A 2 54.80 -17.79 35.54
N LEU A 3 54.03 -16.84 36.07
CA LEU A 3 52.68 -16.51 35.54
C LEU A 3 52.70 -16.00 34.09
N ALA A 4 53.71 -15.19 33.75
CA ALA A 4 53.88 -14.65 32.40
C ALA A 4 54.20 -15.76 31.39
N ILE A 5 54.98 -16.76 31.80
CA ILE A 5 55.33 -17.91 30.96
C ILE A 5 54.10 -18.79 30.69
N PHE A 6 53.25 -19.03 31.71
CA PHE A 6 52.01 -19.79 31.52
C PHE A 6 51.01 -19.10 30.58
N LEU A 7 50.89 -17.77 30.68
CA LEU A 7 50.02 -17.00 29.78
C LEU A 7 50.53 -17.00 28.32
N LEU A 8 51.85 -16.94 28.14
CA LEU A 8 52.48 -16.98 26.83
C LEU A 8 52.37 -18.39 26.20
N ALA A 9 52.55 -19.43 27.00
CA ALA A 9 52.33 -20.81 26.55
C ALA A 9 50.86 -21.06 26.18
N GLY A 10 49.90 -20.56 26.96
CA GLY A 10 48.47 -20.69 26.67
C GLY A 10 48.05 -20.01 25.38
N THR A 11 48.60 -18.83 25.08
CA THR A 11 48.31 -18.13 23.82
C THR A 11 48.94 -18.86 22.62
N VAL A 12 50.20 -19.28 22.71
CA VAL A 12 50.88 -20.02 21.62
C VAL A 12 50.22 -21.37 21.30
N LEU A 13 49.68 -22.05 22.32
CA LEU A 13 48.99 -23.33 22.13
C LEU A 13 47.57 -23.17 21.54
N SER A 14 46.90 -22.05 21.81
CA SER A 14 45.54 -21.76 21.35
C SER A 14 45.48 -21.12 19.96
N VAL A 15 46.53 -20.39 19.57
CA VAL A 15 46.66 -19.81 18.22
C VAL A 15 46.67 -20.93 17.17
N ASN A 16 46.02 -20.67 16.03
CA ASN A 16 45.90 -21.60 14.89
C ASN A 16 44.99 -22.81 15.18
N HIS A 17 43.77 -22.52 15.65
CA HIS A 17 42.69 -23.49 15.93
C HIS A 17 43.10 -24.66 16.84
N GLY A 18 44.04 -24.46 17.77
CA GLY A 18 44.48 -25.49 18.71
C GLY A 18 45.37 -26.60 18.10
N ARG A 19 45.96 -26.38 16.92
CA ARG A 19 46.74 -27.41 16.22
C ARG A 19 48.09 -27.74 16.89
N ASN A 20 48.65 -26.80 17.66
CA ASN A 20 49.82 -27.07 18.49
C ASN A 20 49.46 -27.80 19.78
N TYR A 21 48.29 -27.50 20.36
CA TYR A 21 47.75 -28.24 21.49
C TYR A 21 47.49 -29.71 21.14
N SER A 22 46.89 -29.99 19.97
CA SER A 22 46.61 -31.38 19.54
C SER A 22 47.89 -32.22 19.41
N ARG A 23 48.99 -31.65 18.88
CA ARG A 23 50.28 -32.34 18.76
C ARG A 23 50.95 -32.61 20.11
N LEU A 24 50.82 -31.69 21.06
CA LEU A 24 51.37 -31.87 22.40
C LEU A 24 50.60 -32.96 23.18
N VAL A 25 49.28 -33.00 23.03
CA VAL A 25 48.42 -34.03 23.64
C VAL A 25 48.69 -35.42 23.04
N GLU A 26 48.89 -35.50 21.72
CA GLU A 26 49.26 -36.73 21.02
C GLU A 26 50.65 -37.23 21.46
N TRP A 27 51.63 -36.33 21.66
CA TRP A 27 52.95 -36.68 22.17
C TRP A 27 52.93 -37.18 23.63
N LEU A 28 51.99 -36.72 24.45
CA LEU A 28 51.80 -37.14 25.83
C LEU A 28 50.94 -38.40 25.98
N GLY A 29 50.40 -38.95 24.89
CA GLY A 29 49.55 -40.15 24.91
C GLY A 29 48.21 -39.94 25.63
N LEU A 30 47.67 -38.73 25.57
CA LEU A 30 46.41 -38.32 26.23
C LEU A 30 45.29 -38.06 25.22
N ASP A 31 45.33 -38.74 24.08
CA ASP A 31 44.42 -38.58 22.95
C ASP A 31 42.94 -38.83 23.30
N GLU A 32 42.66 -39.64 24.32
CA GLU A 32 41.29 -39.86 24.84
C GLU A 32 40.62 -38.58 25.38
N TYR A 33 41.39 -37.55 25.74
CA TYR A 33 40.86 -36.29 26.27
C TYR A 33 40.61 -35.21 25.21
N LEU A 34 40.92 -35.48 23.93
CA LEU A 34 40.56 -34.57 22.84
C LEU A 34 39.06 -34.70 22.55
N ILE A 35 38.28 -33.72 23.00
CA ILE A 35 36.89 -33.56 22.58
C ILE A 35 36.90 -33.31 21.07
N MET A 36 36.66 -34.36 20.28
CA MET A 36 36.54 -34.26 18.83
C MET A 36 35.28 -33.45 18.51
N VAL A 37 35.46 -32.16 18.26
CA VAL A 37 34.45 -31.36 17.55
C VAL A 37 34.44 -31.87 16.11
N GLN A 38 33.52 -32.78 15.83
CA GLN A 38 33.32 -33.32 14.49
C GLN A 38 32.95 -32.15 13.57
N PRO A 39 33.77 -31.82 12.56
CA PRO A 39 33.40 -30.78 11.61
C PRO A 39 32.10 -31.20 10.91
N PRO A 40 31.14 -30.29 10.68
CA PRO A 40 29.89 -30.64 10.02
C PRO A 40 30.21 -31.30 8.67
N ALA A 41 29.62 -32.45 8.41
CA ALA A 41 29.84 -33.20 7.18
C ALA A 41 29.70 -32.28 5.96
N SER A 42 30.74 -32.19 5.13
CA SER A 42 30.70 -31.41 3.90
C SER A 42 29.62 -32.01 3.00
N VAL A 43 28.49 -31.30 2.87
CA VAL A 43 27.43 -31.66 1.93
C VAL A 43 27.98 -31.49 0.53
N ALA A 44 28.42 -32.59 -0.08
CA ALA A 44 28.77 -32.58 -1.49
C ALA A 44 27.53 -32.14 -2.29
N PRO A 45 27.64 -31.18 -3.21
CA PRO A 45 26.50 -30.74 -4.01
C PRO A 45 26.02 -31.93 -4.84
N LYS A 46 24.90 -32.53 -4.42
CA LYS A 46 24.22 -33.60 -5.14
C LYS A 46 23.85 -33.02 -6.50
N ARG A 47 24.47 -33.55 -7.56
CA ARG A 47 24.21 -33.16 -8.96
C ARG A 47 22.70 -32.97 -9.15
N THR A 48 22.28 -31.73 -9.33
CA THR A 48 20.89 -31.39 -9.60
C THR A 48 20.54 -32.02 -10.94
N ARG A 49 19.88 -33.17 -10.90
CA ARG A 49 19.22 -33.75 -12.08
C ARG A 49 18.23 -32.69 -12.51
N ARG A 50 18.50 -32.01 -13.64
CA ARG A 50 17.53 -31.10 -14.25
C ARG A 50 16.28 -31.94 -14.53
N LEU A 51 15.28 -31.80 -13.68
CA LEU A 51 13.93 -32.20 -14.02
C LEU A 51 13.57 -31.34 -15.23
N GLY A 52 13.32 -31.98 -16.37
CA GLY A 52 12.68 -31.29 -17.50
C GLY A 52 11.35 -30.68 -17.01
N PRO A 53 10.79 -29.70 -17.73
CA PRO A 53 9.57 -29.03 -17.32
C PRO A 53 8.37 -29.98 -17.46
N THR A 54 8.21 -30.91 -16.53
CA THR A 54 6.94 -31.61 -16.27
C THR A 54 6.24 -30.85 -15.17
N ALA A 55 5.60 -29.76 -15.57
CA ALA A 55 4.55 -29.13 -14.80
C ALA A 55 3.43 -28.80 -15.79
N ALA A 56 2.57 -29.78 -16.05
CA ALA A 56 1.19 -29.46 -16.34
C ALA A 56 0.65 -28.81 -15.06
N PHE A 57 0.81 -27.49 -14.94
CA PHE A 57 0.25 -26.75 -13.84
C PHE A 57 -1.27 -26.98 -13.86
N PRO A 58 -1.89 -27.35 -12.73
CA PRO A 58 -3.34 -27.54 -12.70
C PRO A 58 -4.01 -26.27 -13.21
N ALA A 59 -5.03 -26.40 -14.07
CA ALA A 59 -5.64 -25.26 -14.78
C ALA A 59 -6.06 -24.10 -13.87
N ARG A 60 -6.33 -24.36 -12.58
CA ARG A 60 -6.59 -23.33 -11.55
C ARG A 60 -5.40 -22.38 -11.29
N LEU A 61 -4.16 -22.83 -11.52
CA LEU A 61 -2.93 -22.05 -11.38
C LEU A 61 -2.49 -21.39 -12.70
N VAL A 62 -3.03 -21.86 -13.83
CA VAL A 62 -2.91 -21.24 -15.17
C VAL A 62 -4.24 -20.60 -15.56
N ALA A 63 -5.08 -20.27 -14.58
CA ALA A 63 -6.20 -19.40 -14.84
C ALA A 63 -5.57 -18.07 -15.23
N LYS A 64 -5.68 -17.72 -16.51
CA LYS A 64 -5.51 -16.35 -16.97
C LYS A 64 -6.55 -15.52 -16.22
N HIS A 65 -6.26 -15.13 -14.98
CA HIS A 65 -6.60 -13.77 -14.61
C HIS A 65 -5.86 -12.98 -15.67
N ALA A 66 -6.61 -12.39 -16.60
CA ALA A 66 -6.03 -11.42 -17.50
C ALA A 66 -5.14 -10.56 -16.60
N GLU A 67 -3.83 -10.57 -16.87
CA GLU A 67 -3.00 -9.48 -16.44
C GLU A 67 -3.61 -8.29 -17.17
N GLU A 68 -4.66 -7.72 -16.58
CA GLU A 68 -4.98 -6.33 -16.78
C GLU A 68 -3.67 -5.68 -16.38
N LEU A 69 -2.86 -5.39 -17.40
CA LEU A 69 -1.59 -4.73 -17.26
C LEU A 69 -1.91 -3.55 -16.36
N VAL A 70 -1.50 -3.65 -15.08
CA VAL A 70 -1.75 -2.64 -14.07
C VAL A 70 -0.90 -1.47 -14.52
N ARG A 71 -1.47 -0.71 -15.44
CA ARG A 71 -0.85 0.49 -15.96
C ARG A 71 -0.77 1.38 -14.75
N LEU A 72 0.44 1.78 -14.38
CA LEU A 72 0.63 2.82 -13.39
C LEU A 72 0.04 4.10 -13.99
N ILE A 73 -1.27 4.26 -13.80
CA ILE A 73 -1.96 5.47 -14.19
C ILE A 73 -1.63 6.47 -13.10
N ARG A 74 -0.83 7.48 -13.47
CA ARG A 74 -0.70 8.67 -12.64
C ARG A 74 -2.11 9.26 -12.54
N SER A 75 -2.72 9.18 -11.35
CA SER A 75 -3.96 9.89 -11.09
C SER A 75 -3.71 11.37 -11.38
N PRO A 76 -4.49 12.00 -12.28
CA PRO A 76 -4.33 13.42 -12.53
C PRO A 76 -4.52 14.15 -11.19
N SER A 77 -3.53 14.95 -10.81
CA SER A 77 -3.64 15.85 -9.66
C SER A 77 -4.59 16.96 -10.03
N GLN A 78 -5.87 16.77 -9.73
CA GLN A 78 -6.86 17.84 -9.78
C GLN A 78 -6.86 18.58 -8.44
N ALA A 79 -6.94 19.91 -8.52
CA ALA A 79 -7.07 20.77 -7.36
C ALA A 79 -8.35 20.44 -6.57
N ALA A 80 -8.28 20.55 -5.25
CA ALA A 80 -9.34 20.20 -4.32
C ALA A 80 -10.62 21.01 -4.57
N TYR A 81 -10.46 22.28 -4.92
CA TYR A 81 -11.58 23.16 -5.30
C TYR A 81 -12.32 22.62 -6.53
N ASP A 82 -11.59 22.20 -7.57
CA ASP A 82 -12.19 21.65 -8.79
C ASP A 82 -12.91 20.34 -8.54
N ARG A 83 -12.30 19.45 -7.74
CA ARG A 83 -12.95 18.20 -7.30
C ARG A 83 -14.22 18.49 -6.52
N CYS A 84 -14.18 19.50 -5.64
CA CYS A 84 -15.34 19.90 -4.85
C CYS A 84 -16.46 20.39 -5.76
N ARG A 85 -16.16 21.31 -6.68
CA ARG A 85 -17.11 21.83 -7.66
C ARG A 85 -17.74 20.73 -8.52
N GLN A 86 -16.96 19.73 -8.92
CA GLN A 86 -17.45 18.60 -9.73
C GLN A 86 -18.52 17.76 -9.00
N LEU A 87 -18.52 17.71 -7.66
CA LEU A 87 -19.55 17.00 -6.90
C LEU A 87 -20.96 17.54 -7.18
N GLY A 88 -21.10 18.86 -7.36
CA GLY A 88 -22.39 19.50 -7.64
C GLY A 88 -22.90 19.38 -9.08
N VAL A 89 -22.07 18.89 -10.01
CA VAL A 89 -22.44 18.84 -11.43
C VAL A 89 -23.55 17.81 -11.64
N GLY A 90 -24.74 18.27 -12.02
CA GLY A 90 -25.90 17.39 -12.27
C GLY A 90 -26.68 16.99 -11.02
N GLY A 91 -26.45 17.66 -9.88
CA GLY A 91 -27.33 17.65 -8.72
C GLY A 91 -28.00 19.01 -8.51
N ASP A 92 -28.98 19.06 -7.61
CA ASP A 92 -29.70 20.29 -7.28
C ASP A 92 -28.99 21.11 -6.18
N ALA A 93 -28.00 20.52 -5.50
CA ALA A 93 -27.26 21.13 -4.42
C ALA A 93 -25.85 21.57 -4.84
N ALA A 94 -25.48 22.78 -4.45
CA ALA A 94 -24.12 23.29 -4.65
C ALA A 94 -23.19 22.84 -3.50
N PRO A 95 -21.99 22.33 -3.82
CA PRO A 95 -21.01 21.98 -2.81
C PRO A 95 -20.39 23.24 -2.19
N SER A 96 -20.14 23.20 -0.89
CA SER A 96 -19.43 24.23 -0.14
C SER A 96 -17.97 23.83 0.03
N PHE A 97 -17.04 24.70 -0.38
CA PHE A 97 -15.61 24.52 -0.19
C PHE A 97 -15.10 25.53 0.84
N GLN A 98 -14.32 25.06 1.81
CA GLN A 98 -13.67 25.88 2.81
C GLN A 98 -12.20 25.50 2.90
N ALA A 99 -11.31 26.49 2.93
CA ALA A 99 -9.89 26.29 3.15
C ALA A 99 -9.41 27.15 4.31
N SER A 100 -8.64 26.57 5.22
CA SER A 100 -8.06 27.26 6.37
C SER A 100 -6.63 26.78 6.60
N GLY A 101 -5.66 27.67 6.37
CA GLY A 101 -4.24 27.32 6.42
C GLY A 101 -3.89 26.23 5.40
N ASN A 102 -3.41 25.09 5.89
CA ASN A 102 -3.09 23.93 5.05
C ASN A 102 -4.24 22.92 4.97
N GLU A 103 -5.35 23.14 5.66
CA GLU A 103 -6.49 22.24 5.62
C GLU A 103 -7.55 22.75 4.65
N TRP A 104 -8.25 21.83 4.02
CA TRP A 104 -9.45 22.13 3.26
C TRP A 104 -10.54 21.11 3.54
N GLU A 105 -11.77 21.55 3.38
CA GLU A 105 -12.99 20.77 3.51
C GLU A 105 -13.95 21.10 2.37
N CYS A 106 -14.55 20.07 1.81
CA CYS A 106 -15.62 20.16 0.83
C CYS A 106 -16.83 19.41 1.35
N ILE A 107 -18.00 20.04 1.32
CA ILE A 107 -19.26 19.48 1.81
C ILE A 107 -20.31 19.59 0.72
N LEU A 108 -21.05 18.51 0.48
CA LEU A 108 -22.27 18.50 -0.33
C LEU A 108 -23.37 17.83 0.47
N SER A 109 -24.56 18.43 0.50
CA SER A 109 -25.75 17.82 1.09
C SER A 109 -26.88 17.90 0.07
N GLN A 110 -27.45 16.76 -0.30
CA GLN A 110 -28.53 16.68 -1.27
C GLN A 110 -29.68 15.86 -0.70
N GLU A 111 -30.88 16.43 -0.79
CA GLU A 111 -32.13 15.77 -0.41
C GLU A 111 -32.84 15.27 -1.67
N LEU A 112 -33.48 14.12 -1.56
CA LEU A 112 -34.25 13.48 -2.62
C LEU A 112 -35.64 13.15 -2.09
N GLY A 113 -36.65 13.44 -2.91
CA GLY A 113 -38.05 13.25 -2.55
C GLY A 113 -38.69 14.52 -1.98
N SER A 114 -40.01 14.49 -1.87
CA SER A 114 -40.82 15.60 -1.32
C SER A 114 -41.63 15.17 -0.10
N THR A 115 -41.25 14.05 0.50
CA THR A 115 -41.85 13.54 1.74
C THR A 115 -41.38 14.38 2.93
N PRO A 116 -42.07 14.32 4.08
CA PRO A 116 -41.60 14.97 5.31
C PRO A 116 -40.25 14.46 5.82
N GLU A 117 -39.85 13.25 5.41
CA GLU A 117 -38.56 12.63 5.71
C GLU A 117 -37.88 12.23 4.38
N PRO A 118 -37.26 13.18 3.67
CA PRO A 118 -36.63 12.91 2.39
C PRO A 118 -35.40 12.00 2.56
N ALA A 119 -35.04 11.30 1.50
CA ALA A 119 -33.76 10.60 1.46
C ALA A 119 -32.63 11.63 1.39
N VAL A 120 -31.56 11.46 2.15
CA VAL A 120 -30.47 12.45 2.25
C VAL A 120 -29.12 11.83 1.93
N LEU A 121 -28.38 12.46 1.02
CA LEU A 121 -26.97 12.20 0.77
C LEU A 121 -26.15 13.34 1.37
N PHE A 122 -25.16 12.98 2.19
CA PHE A 122 -24.17 13.94 2.68
C PHE A 122 -22.77 13.47 2.32
N VAL A 123 -22.04 14.27 1.55
CA VAL A 123 -20.66 14.02 1.15
C VAL A 123 -19.74 15.00 1.87
N GLN A 124 -18.64 14.50 2.43
CA GLN A 124 -17.61 15.30 3.05
C GLN A 124 -16.24 14.81 2.59
N ALA A 125 -15.48 15.69 1.94
CA ALA A 125 -14.08 15.46 1.61
C ALA A 125 -13.20 16.42 2.41
N ARG A 126 -12.05 15.95 2.90
CA ARG A 126 -11.08 16.79 3.61
C ARG A 126 -9.69 16.50 3.11
N GLY A 127 -8.78 17.47 3.20
CA GLY A 127 -7.37 17.28 2.85
C GLY A 127 -6.45 18.26 3.54
N LEU A 128 -5.15 18.04 3.31
CA LEU A 128 -4.03 18.82 3.88
C LEU A 128 -3.18 19.54 2.83
N SER A 129 -3.49 19.35 1.54
CA SER A 129 -2.78 20.00 0.43
C SER A 129 -3.74 20.19 -0.74
N PRO A 130 -3.50 21.16 -1.64
CA PRO A 130 -4.42 21.48 -2.74
C PRO A 130 -4.75 20.26 -3.61
N ASP A 131 -3.84 19.30 -3.73
CA ASP A 131 -3.99 18.19 -4.68
C ASP A 131 -4.23 16.84 -3.99
N SER A 132 -4.30 16.80 -2.66
CA SER A 132 -4.47 15.56 -1.89
C SER A 132 -5.60 15.66 -0.87
N PHE A 133 -6.44 14.63 -0.82
CA PHE A 133 -7.42 14.45 0.25
C PHE A 133 -6.92 13.43 1.29
N ARG A 134 -7.39 13.56 2.54
CA ARG A 134 -7.14 12.64 3.66
C ARG A 134 -8.32 11.70 3.92
N SER A 135 -9.53 12.15 3.61
CA SER A 135 -10.76 11.39 3.82
C SER A 135 -11.84 11.83 2.86
N PHE A 136 -12.58 10.87 2.32
CA PHE A 136 -13.79 11.09 1.55
C PHE A 136 -14.90 10.25 2.18
N ARG A 137 -15.96 10.91 2.65
CA ARG A 137 -17.04 10.30 3.42
C ARG A 137 -18.37 10.55 2.73
N ILE A 138 -19.20 9.52 2.63
CA ILE A 138 -20.59 9.63 2.20
C ILE A 138 -21.48 9.08 3.30
N LYS A 139 -22.48 9.85 3.73
CA LYS A 139 -23.58 9.37 4.57
C LYS A 139 -24.84 9.26 3.71
N LEU A 140 -25.55 8.15 3.88
CA LEU A 140 -26.80 7.84 3.21
C LEU A 140 -27.89 7.73 4.25
N SER A 141 -28.97 8.48 4.09
CA SER A 141 -30.19 8.36 4.90
C SER A 141 -31.32 7.90 3.97
N LEU A 142 -31.62 6.60 3.98
CA LEU A 142 -32.65 5.96 3.15
C LEU A 142 -34.03 6.08 3.82
N LEU A 143 -34.50 7.31 4.00
CA LEU A 143 -35.77 7.58 4.70
C LEU A 143 -37.00 7.43 3.80
N ASP A 144 -36.86 7.76 2.51
CA ASP A 144 -37.87 7.59 1.46
C ASP A 144 -37.53 6.41 0.54
N PRO A 145 -38.21 5.25 0.65
CA PRO A 145 -37.94 4.07 -0.17
C PRO A 145 -38.12 4.29 -1.67
N SER A 146 -38.93 5.29 -2.08
CA SER A 146 -39.12 5.61 -3.50
C SER A 146 -37.87 6.21 -4.14
N GLN A 147 -36.93 6.68 -3.33
CA GLN A 147 -35.69 7.32 -3.76
C GLN A 147 -34.45 6.46 -3.53
N ASP A 148 -34.58 5.24 -2.99
CA ASP A 148 -33.43 4.38 -2.64
C ASP A 148 -32.47 4.20 -3.82
N ASP A 149 -32.97 3.81 -4.99
CA ASP A 149 -32.13 3.60 -6.20
C ASP A 149 -31.49 4.90 -6.70
N ASN A 150 -32.19 6.03 -6.56
CA ASN A 150 -31.67 7.34 -6.94
C ASN A 150 -30.56 7.79 -5.98
N LEU A 151 -30.73 7.56 -4.68
CA LEU A 151 -29.73 7.88 -3.66
C LEU A 151 -28.46 7.03 -3.84
N LEU A 152 -28.62 5.74 -4.14
CA LEU A 152 -27.50 4.84 -4.42
C LEU A 152 -26.72 5.29 -5.65
N ARG A 153 -27.41 5.62 -6.74
CA ARG A 153 -26.79 6.15 -7.96
C ARG A 153 -26.04 7.46 -7.68
N LEU A 154 -26.65 8.37 -6.92
CA LEU A 154 -26.04 9.64 -6.56
C LEU A 154 -24.77 9.46 -5.70
N ALA A 155 -24.74 8.44 -4.84
CA ALA A 155 -23.56 8.10 -4.06
C ALA A 155 -22.40 7.62 -4.94
N LEU A 156 -22.69 6.77 -5.93
CA LEU A 156 -21.69 6.28 -6.90
C LEU A 156 -21.22 7.41 -7.83
N ASP A 157 -22.14 8.23 -8.32
CA ASP A 157 -21.82 9.43 -9.08
C ASP A 157 -20.92 10.38 -8.28
N SER A 158 -21.12 10.50 -6.97
CA SER A 158 -20.28 11.34 -6.11
C SER A 158 -18.84 10.82 -6.03
N ILE A 159 -18.65 9.50 -5.96
CA ILE A 159 -17.32 8.85 -6.01
C ILE A 159 -16.61 9.17 -7.34
N ASP A 160 -17.37 9.09 -8.43
CA ASP A 160 -16.86 9.29 -9.79
C ASP A 160 -16.53 10.75 -10.07
N ARG A 161 -17.45 11.67 -9.73
CA ARG A 161 -17.28 13.13 -9.88
C ARG A 161 -16.16 13.68 -9.02
N PHE A 162 -15.93 13.11 -7.84
CA PHE A 162 -14.78 13.51 -7.01
C PHE A 162 -13.43 13.12 -7.63
N GLY A 163 -13.43 12.18 -8.58
CA GLY A 163 -12.24 11.75 -9.30
C GLY A 163 -11.37 10.78 -8.49
N LEU A 164 -11.99 9.82 -7.79
CA LEU A 164 -11.26 8.72 -7.16
C LEU A 164 -10.70 7.76 -8.21
N ALA A 165 -9.43 7.39 -8.07
CA ALA A 165 -8.72 6.54 -9.01
C ALA A 165 -9.01 5.05 -8.74
N LEU A 166 -10.26 4.65 -8.99
CA LEU A 166 -10.76 3.28 -8.85
C LEU A 166 -10.97 2.66 -10.22
N SER A 167 -10.55 1.41 -10.39
CA SER A 167 -10.84 0.60 -11.58
C SER A 167 -12.36 0.40 -11.77
N PRO A 168 -12.83 0.10 -12.98
CA PRO A 168 -14.24 -0.27 -13.22
C PRO A 168 -14.70 -1.46 -12.36
N ASP A 169 -13.81 -2.41 -12.09
CA ASP A 169 -14.10 -3.58 -11.24
C ASP A 169 -14.24 -3.19 -9.77
N SER A 170 -13.35 -2.34 -9.24
CA SER A 170 -13.49 -1.79 -7.88
C SER A 170 -14.76 -0.96 -7.72
N ARG A 171 -15.16 -0.20 -8.75
CA ARG A 171 -16.43 0.55 -8.74
C ARG A 171 -17.64 -0.38 -8.67
N ARG A 172 -17.68 -1.41 -9.52
CA ARG A 172 -18.74 -2.42 -9.51
C ARG A 172 -18.81 -3.15 -8.17
N TYR A 173 -17.65 -3.48 -7.60
CA TYR A 173 -17.59 -4.09 -6.28
C TYR A 173 -18.20 -3.18 -5.20
N ILE A 174 -17.89 -1.87 -5.21
CA ILE A 174 -18.48 -0.92 -4.26
C ILE A 174 -20.00 -0.83 -4.47
N GLU A 175 -20.46 -0.69 -5.72
CA GLU A 175 -21.88 -0.67 -6.08
C GLU A 175 -22.63 -1.89 -5.54
N GLU A 176 -22.14 -3.10 -5.81
CA GLU A 176 -22.75 -4.35 -5.33
C GLU A 176 -22.84 -4.38 -3.79
N ARG A 177 -21.81 -3.89 -3.11
CA ARG A 177 -21.77 -3.89 -1.64
C ARG A 177 -22.70 -2.86 -1.01
N ILE A 178 -22.76 -1.65 -1.57
CA ILE A 178 -23.69 -0.61 -1.10
C ILE A 178 -25.14 -1.04 -1.39
N ALA A 179 -25.42 -1.57 -2.58
CA ALA A 179 -26.75 -2.08 -2.95
C ALA A 179 -27.20 -3.23 -2.03
N ALA A 180 -26.26 -4.10 -1.63
CA ALA A 180 -26.55 -5.16 -0.67
C ALA A 180 -26.80 -4.67 0.77
N ARG A 181 -26.54 -3.39 1.08
CA ARG A 181 -26.69 -2.77 2.42
C ARG A 181 -25.95 -3.54 3.53
N ARG A 182 -24.81 -4.15 3.21
CA ARG A 182 -24.03 -4.95 4.15
C ARG A 182 -22.74 -4.24 4.52
N ASN A 183 -22.42 -4.26 5.80
CA ASN A 183 -21.15 -3.74 6.29
C ASN A 183 -19.98 -4.43 5.57
N PHE A 184 -19.00 -3.66 5.12
CA PHE A 184 -17.78 -4.20 4.55
C PHE A 184 -16.57 -3.29 4.83
N SER A 185 -15.39 -3.91 4.84
CA SER A 185 -14.12 -3.20 4.77
C SER A 185 -13.26 -3.87 3.71
N SER A 186 -12.66 -3.10 2.82
CA SER A 186 -11.82 -3.62 1.74
C SER A 186 -10.68 -2.65 1.43
N LEU A 187 -9.59 -3.21 0.94
CA LEU A 187 -8.48 -2.45 0.37
C LEU A 187 -8.61 -2.54 -1.14
N LEU A 188 -8.90 -1.42 -1.79
CA LEU A 188 -9.07 -1.31 -3.23
C LEU A 188 -8.03 -0.30 -3.74
N GLU A 189 -7.09 -0.79 -4.55
CA GLU A 189 -5.99 0.00 -5.10
C GLU A 189 -5.21 0.76 -4.02
N ASN A 190 -5.32 2.09 -4.00
CA ASN A 190 -4.64 2.97 -3.05
C ASN A 190 -5.57 3.46 -1.93
N TYR A 191 -6.70 2.78 -1.70
CA TYR A 191 -7.73 3.22 -0.76
C TYR A 191 -8.13 2.12 0.21
N ARG A 192 -8.35 2.50 1.47
CA ARG A 192 -9.14 1.74 2.42
C ARG A 192 -10.57 2.23 2.36
N ILE A 193 -11.49 1.32 2.06
CA ILE A 193 -12.92 1.59 1.98
C ILE A 193 -13.62 0.85 3.12
N VAL A 194 -14.48 1.56 3.83
CA VAL A 194 -15.30 1.04 4.93
C VAL A 194 -16.72 1.50 4.70
N PHE A 195 -17.66 0.58 4.67
CA PHE A 195 -19.09 0.89 4.62
C PHE A 195 -19.75 0.24 5.82
N GLU A 196 -20.43 1.04 6.63
CA GLU A 196 -21.04 0.59 7.87
C GLU A 196 -22.38 1.29 8.09
N ARG A 197 -23.33 0.54 8.64
CA ARG A 197 -24.57 1.09 9.18
C ARG A 197 -24.28 2.03 10.36
N GLU A 198 -24.95 3.18 10.41
CA GLU A 198 -24.88 4.11 11.54
C GLU A 198 -25.59 3.48 12.75
N ARG A 199 -25.01 3.61 13.94
CA ARG A 199 -25.42 2.88 15.14
C ARG A 199 -26.94 2.94 15.37
N ASP A 200 -27.55 1.77 15.51
CA ASP A 200 -28.99 1.56 15.80
C ASP A 200 -30.00 2.06 14.75
N ASP A 201 -29.57 2.49 13.55
CA ASP A 201 -30.47 2.93 12.46
C ASP A 201 -30.28 2.09 11.19
N GLU A 202 -31.29 1.30 10.81
CA GLU A 202 -31.28 0.41 9.63
C GLU A 202 -31.32 1.15 8.29
N LYS A 203 -31.64 2.44 8.30
CA LYS A 203 -31.78 3.27 7.11
C LYS A 203 -30.59 4.19 6.91
N ARG A 204 -29.69 4.32 7.90
CA ARG A 204 -28.52 5.20 7.81
C ARG A 204 -27.23 4.43 7.64
N PHE A 205 -26.46 4.82 6.63
CA PHE A 205 -25.18 4.19 6.29
C PHE A 205 -24.09 5.22 6.10
N ASN A 206 -22.86 4.79 6.31
CA ASN A 206 -21.67 5.61 6.21
C ASN A 206 -20.61 4.88 5.40
N LEU A 207 -20.23 5.45 4.26
CA LEU A 207 -19.08 5.05 3.46
C LEU A 207 -17.92 5.97 3.78
N LEU A 208 -16.77 5.40 4.11
CA LEU A 208 -15.53 6.11 4.37
C LEU A 208 -14.43 5.55 3.46
N ILE A 209 -13.83 6.43 2.67
CA ILE A 209 -12.71 6.15 1.76
C ILE A 209 -11.51 6.96 2.23
N VAL A 210 -10.42 6.27 2.56
CA VAL A 210 -9.17 6.86 3.06
C VAL A 210 -8.02 6.42 2.16
N PRO A 211 -7.22 7.36 1.60
CA PRO A 211 -6.01 6.99 0.87
C PRO A 211 -5.02 6.28 1.78
N LEU A 212 -4.40 5.23 1.26
CA LEU A 212 -3.29 4.54 1.94
C LEU A 212 -2.06 5.46 1.93
N SER A 213 -1.41 5.61 3.09
CA SER A 213 -0.17 6.36 3.18
C SER A 213 0.94 5.63 2.42
N SER A 214 1.57 6.30 1.47
CA SER A 214 2.74 5.79 0.76
C SER A 214 3.96 5.83 1.69
N SER A 215 4.18 4.78 2.48
CA SER A 215 5.39 4.63 3.31
C SER A 215 6.59 4.16 2.48
N THR A 216 6.96 4.91 1.44
CA THR A 216 8.16 4.57 0.66
C THR A 216 9.32 5.47 1.06
N THR A 217 10.15 5.01 2.00
CA THR A 217 11.47 5.60 2.22
C THR A 217 12.34 5.27 1.02
N CYS A 218 12.55 6.25 0.14
CA CYS A 218 13.43 6.10 -1.01
C CYS A 218 14.88 6.27 -0.59
N MET A 219 15.64 5.18 -0.62
CA MET A 219 17.09 5.28 -0.53
C MET A 219 17.59 5.90 -1.83
N SER A 220 18.25 7.06 -1.75
CA SER A 220 18.91 7.66 -2.91
C SER A 220 19.90 6.66 -3.49
N PRO A 221 19.81 6.30 -4.79
CA PRO A 221 20.86 5.52 -5.42
C PRO A 221 22.15 6.35 -5.36
N ARG A 222 23.16 5.89 -4.59
CA ARG A 222 24.49 6.50 -4.62
C ARG A 222 25.09 6.21 -6.00
N PRO A 223 25.36 7.22 -6.84
CA PRO A 223 26.16 6.99 -8.03
C PRO A 223 27.59 6.69 -7.56
N LYS A 224 28.05 5.44 -7.71
CA LYS A 224 29.50 5.18 -7.76
C LYS A 224 29.96 5.58 -9.15
N SER A 225 30.27 6.86 -9.36
CA SER A 225 30.94 7.29 -10.58
C SER A 225 32.45 7.09 -10.42
N GLU A 226 32.92 5.88 -10.73
CA GLU A 226 34.31 5.68 -11.13
C GLU A 226 34.30 5.16 -12.56
N GLY A 227 34.79 5.98 -13.49
CA GLY A 227 35.10 5.56 -14.85
C GLY A 227 33.90 5.54 -15.80
N MET A 228 33.89 6.52 -16.69
CA MET A 228 32.98 6.63 -17.83
C MET A 228 33.17 5.43 -18.77
N LEU A 229 32.29 4.44 -18.68
CA LEU A 229 31.93 3.52 -19.76
C LEU A 229 30.42 3.58 -19.88
N MET A 230 29.92 3.95 -21.06
CA MET A 230 28.49 3.95 -21.41
C MET A 230 27.95 2.50 -21.34
N ARG A 231 27.68 2.02 -20.12
CA ARG A 231 26.93 0.80 -19.87
C ARG A 231 25.61 1.22 -19.26
N ALA A 232 24.51 0.84 -19.91
CA ALA A 232 23.19 0.95 -19.34
C ALA A 232 23.21 0.23 -17.97
N THR A 233 23.08 0.98 -16.89
CA THR A 233 22.99 0.45 -15.53
C THR A 233 21.54 0.13 -15.25
N ILE A 234 21.24 -1.17 -15.10
CA ILE A 234 19.95 -1.62 -14.58
C ILE A 234 19.98 -1.38 -13.08
N VAL A 235 19.19 -0.42 -12.59
CA VAL A 235 19.05 -0.14 -11.16
C VAL A 235 17.70 -0.69 -10.70
N SER A 236 17.72 -1.55 -9.70
CA SER A 236 16.50 -1.98 -9.01
C SER A 236 16.04 -0.87 -8.06
N ALA A 237 14.93 -0.22 -8.38
CA ALA A 237 14.27 0.76 -7.51
C ALA A 237 12.90 0.24 -7.06
N ARG A 238 12.47 0.63 -5.86
CA ARG A 238 11.06 0.46 -5.47
C ARG A 238 10.20 1.35 -6.37
N LEU A 239 9.02 0.88 -6.78
CA LEU A 239 8.13 1.62 -7.68
C LEU A 239 7.82 3.05 -7.20
N GLY A 240 7.62 3.23 -5.87
CA GLY A 240 7.41 4.55 -5.26
C GLY A 240 8.62 5.49 -5.27
N CYS A 241 9.78 5.04 -5.76
CA CYS A 241 11.02 5.81 -5.87
C CYS A 241 11.41 6.12 -7.31
N LEU A 242 10.54 5.79 -8.27
CA LEU A 242 10.73 6.16 -9.66
C LEU A 242 10.38 7.65 -9.82
N SER A 243 11.39 8.47 -10.03
CA SER A 243 11.19 9.88 -10.39
C SER A 243 10.73 9.97 -11.83
N PHE A 244 9.48 10.36 -12.06
CA PHE A 244 9.01 10.76 -13.37
C PHE A 244 9.25 12.26 -13.55
N PRO A 245 9.72 12.74 -14.72
CA PRO A 245 9.91 14.16 -14.96
C PRO A 245 8.56 14.86 -14.84
N ASP A 246 8.42 15.71 -13.81
CA ASP A 246 7.24 16.51 -13.61
C ASP A 246 7.19 17.66 -14.62
N LYS A 247 6.08 17.76 -15.36
CA LYS A 247 5.64 19.05 -15.88
C LYS A 247 5.02 19.80 -14.71
N THR A 248 5.74 20.81 -14.25
CA THR A 248 5.36 21.77 -13.21
C THR A 248 3.91 22.24 -13.41
N SER A 249 3.04 21.95 -12.44
CA SER A 249 1.78 22.66 -12.25
C SER A 249 1.66 22.93 -10.75
N GLY A 250 2.26 24.03 -10.30
CA GLY A 250 1.99 24.58 -8.99
C GLY A 250 0.78 25.48 -9.13
N GLN A 251 -0.40 24.98 -8.83
CA GLN A 251 -1.59 25.80 -8.73
C GLN A 251 -1.97 25.95 -7.26
N ALA A 252 -2.13 27.21 -6.83
CA ALA A 252 -2.40 27.57 -5.45
C ALA A 252 -3.79 27.07 -5.01
N ILE A 253 -3.92 26.74 -3.72
CA ILE A 253 -5.22 26.58 -3.06
C ILE A 253 -5.92 27.94 -3.19
N GLN A 254 -6.98 28.04 -3.99
CA GLN A 254 -7.78 29.27 -4.03
C GLN A 254 -9.14 29.05 -3.36
N PRO A 255 -9.32 29.64 -2.17
CA PRO A 255 -10.61 30.01 -1.63
C PRO A 255 -11.03 31.42 -2.10
N ASP A 256 -12.30 31.76 -1.86
CA ASP A 256 -12.68 33.01 -1.22
C ASP A 256 -13.69 32.68 -0.11
#